data_AF-A0A5D4XVE3-F1
#
_entry.id   AF-A0A5D4XVE3-F1
#
_cell.length_a   1.000
_cell.length_b   1.000
_cell.length_c   1.000
_cell.angle_alpha   90.00
_cell.angle_beta   90.00
_cell.angle_gamma   90.00
#
_symmetry.space_group_name_H-M   'P 1'
#
loop_
_entity.id
_entity.type
_entity.pdbx_description
1 polymer ?
#
loop_
_entity_poly.entity_id
_entity_poly.type
_entity_poly.pdbx_seq_one_letter_code
_entity_poly.pdbx_strand_id
1 'polypeptide(L)'
;MMESPPVAAPREGYWADVLAHDPTMIREGDTWYLFVTGPGITVYSSKNLETWKAEPPVFARIPAWAYDIVPKFNGHVWAPDISHHDGTYYLYYSISSGGRNTSAIGVATNSTLDPADPAFEWVDHGIVLRSVPHRDMWNAIDGNLVEDEDGTPWLAFGSFWGGLKLVKLREDRLGLAEPQEWHTLAKRARSILTDDAEPEPGAIEAPFVFKRDGWYYLFVSWDHCCRGAKSDYRIMVGRSHTLTGPYLDRDGKRMDQGAATEVLRGTARWPGPGHNSAYSFDGRDYLVFHAYDVQDGGLPKLKVLSMQWDAEGWPVVDAAALR
;
A
#
# COMPACT_ATOMS: atom_id res chain seq x y z
N MET A 1 10.06 -12.18 12.77
CA MET A 1 10.02 -12.53 11.33
C MET A 1 8.63 -12.21 10.83
N MET A 2 8.50 -11.43 9.75
CA MET A 2 7.23 -11.32 9.02
C MET A 2 6.89 -12.73 8.51
N GLU A 3 5.91 -13.38 9.12
CA GLU A 3 5.30 -14.56 8.53
C GLU A 3 4.41 -14.09 7.37
N SER A 4 4.37 -14.84 6.27
CA SER A 4 3.43 -14.56 5.19
C SER A 4 2.01 -14.45 5.77
N PRO A 5 1.22 -13.44 5.37
CA PRO A 5 -0.14 -13.30 5.90
C PRO A 5 -0.93 -14.59 5.66
N PRO A 6 -1.83 -14.98 6.58
CA PRO A 6 -2.60 -16.21 6.45
C PRO A 6 -3.37 -16.25 5.13
N VAL A 7 -3.29 -17.39 4.44
CA VAL A 7 -3.93 -17.61 3.14
C VAL A 7 -5.44 -17.73 3.32
N ALA A 8 -6.18 -16.70 2.94
CA ALA A 8 -7.61 -16.83 2.73
C ALA A 8 -7.84 -17.55 1.40
N ALA A 9 -8.58 -18.67 1.40
CA ALA A 9 -9.07 -19.25 0.15
C ALA A 9 -10.01 -18.24 -0.57
N PRO A 10 -10.06 -18.24 -1.91
CA PRO A 10 -11.04 -17.45 -2.66
C PRO A 10 -12.46 -17.72 -2.13
N ARG A 11 -13.19 -16.65 -1.79
CA ARG A 11 -14.54 -16.74 -1.22
C ARG A 11 -15.57 -16.39 -2.30
N GLU A 12 -16.60 -17.21 -2.52
CA GLU A 12 -17.74 -16.83 -3.39
C GLU A 12 -18.80 -16.05 -2.58
N GLY A 13 -19.61 -15.20 -3.24
CA GLY A 13 -20.73 -14.50 -2.61
C GLY A 13 -20.45 -13.07 -2.12
N TYR A 14 -21.40 -12.51 -1.37
CA TYR A 14 -21.33 -11.15 -0.79
C TYR A 14 -20.86 -11.20 0.67
N TRP A 15 -19.92 -10.34 1.03
CA TRP A 15 -19.32 -10.30 2.36
C TRP A 15 -19.37 -8.88 2.93
N ALA A 16 -19.89 -8.76 4.16
CA ALA A 16 -19.75 -7.54 4.94
C ALA A 16 -18.41 -7.49 5.71
N ASP A 17 -17.89 -8.68 6.08
CA ASP A 17 -16.62 -8.83 6.77
C ASP A 17 -15.57 -9.45 5.82
N VAL A 18 -14.96 -8.58 5.02
CA VAL A 18 -13.98 -8.95 4.00
C VAL A 18 -12.63 -9.22 4.66
N LEU A 19 -12.04 -10.38 4.37
CA LEU A 19 -10.63 -10.62 4.65
C LEU A 19 -9.80 -9.75 3.71
N ALA A 20 -9.08 -8.80 4.28
CA ALA A 20 -8.26 -7.88 3.51
C ALA A 20 -6.94 -7.68 4.23
N HIS A 21 -5.85 -7.80 3.48
CA HIS A 21 -4.52 -7.39 3.90
C HIS A 21 -4.01 -6.45 2.80
N ASP A 22 -3.45 -5.32 3.19
CA ASP A 22 -2.93 -4.28 2.27
C ASP A 22 -3.96 -3.81 1.21
N PRO A 23 -5.11 -3.26 1.63
CA PRO A 23 -6.18 -2.88 0.70
C PRO A 23 -5.89 -1.58 -0.05
N THR A 24 -6.12 -1.61 -1.37
CA THR A 24 -6.26 -0.44 -2.23
C THR A 24 -7.60 -0.47 -2.97
N MET A 25 -8.14 0.69 -3.35
CA MET A 25 -9.47 0.83 -3.92
C MET A 25 -9.54 1.89 -5.01
N ILE A 26 -10.49 1.71 -5.94
CA ILE A 26 -10.85 2.70 -6.95
C ILE A 26 -12.33 2.55 -7.35
N ARG A 27 -12.88 3.54 -8.05
CA ARG A 27 -14.25 3.49 -8.60
C ARG A 27 -14.23 3.56 -10.13
N GLU A 28 -14.94 2.63 -10.76
CA GLU A 28 -15.32 2.70 -12.17
C GLU A 28 -16.84 2.83 -12.27
N GLY A 29 -17.32 3.95 -12.83
CA GLY A 29 -18.76 4.25 -12.86
C GLY A 29 -19.37 4.31 -11.46
N ASP A 30 -20.33 3.43 -11.19
CA ASP A 30 -21.01 3.26 -9.90
C ASP A 30 -20.48 2.07 -9.08
N THR A 31 -19.39 1.43 -9.53
CA THR A 31 -18.81 0.24 -8.89
C THR A 31 -17.47 0.55 -8.24
N TRP A 32 -17.36 0.22 -6.95
CA TRP A 32 -16.11 0.21 -6.20
C TRP A 32 -15.39 -1.10 -6.44
N TYR A 33 -14.09 -1.03 -6.66
CA TYR A 33 -13.19 -2.18 -6.73
C TYR A 33 -12.18 -2.09 -5.61
N LEU A 34 -11.93 -3.23 -4.97
CA LEU A 34 -10.98 -3.41 -3.87
C LEU A 34 -9.99 -4.49 -4.29
N PHE A 35 -8.70 -4.18 -4.17
CA PHE A 35 -7.60 -5.09 -4.45
C PHE A 35 -6.82 -5.30 -3.15
N VAL A 36 -6.52 -6.56 -2.84
CA VAL A 36 -5.82 -6.93 -1.59
C VAL A 36 -4.73 -7.96 -1.86
N THR A 37 -3.75 -8.00 -0.97
CA THR A 37 -2.74 -9.06 -0.93
C THR A 37 -3.40 -10.44 -0.92
N GLY A 38 -2.96 -11.32 -1.82
CA GLY A 38 -3.53 -12.66 -1.94
C GLY A 38 -3.05 -13.43 -3.17
N PRO A 39 -3.57 -14.66 -3.38
CA PRO A 39 -3.26 -15.46 -4.57
C PRO A 39 -3.58 -14.69 -5.84
N GLY A 40 -2.56 -14.33 -6.61
CA GLY A 40 -2.71 -13.56 -7.85
C GLY A 40 -3.36 -12.17 -7.69
N ILE A 41 -3.33 -11.59 -6.48
CA ILE A 41 -4.07 -10.37 -6.08
C ILE A 41 -5.58 -10.63 -6.05
N THR A 42 -6.15 -10.64 -4.85
CA THR A 42 -7.58 -10.90 -4.66
C THR A 42 -8.37 -9.61 -4.91
N VAL A 43 -9.49 -9.73 -5.64
CA VAL A 43 -10.31 -8.61 -6.06
C VAL A 43 -11.72 -8.76 -5.53
N TYR A 44 -12.31 -7.64 -5.11
CA TYR A 44 -13.71 -7.54 -4.76
C TYR A 44 -14.35 -6.33 -5.45
N SER A 45 -15.66 -6.40 -5.70
CA SER A 45 -16.46 -5.29 -6.18
C SER A 45 -17.60 -4.96 -5.21
N SER A 46 -18.03 -3.71 -5.16
CA SER A 46 -19.15 -3.26 -4.33
C SER A 46 -19.90 -2.11 -4.96
N LYS A 47 -21.21 -2.03 -4.73
CA LYS A 47 -22.06 -0.88 -5.11
C LYS A 47 -22.26 0.11 -3.96
N ASN A 48 -21.90 -0.26 -2.73
CA ASN A 48 -22.27 0.49 -1.52
C ASN A 48 -21.15 0.58 -0.46
N LEU A 49 -19.96 0.02 -0.71
CA LEU A 49 -18.83 -0.06 0.23
C LEU A 49 -19.06 -0.92 1.47
N GLU A 50 -20.26 -1.48 1.64
CA GLU A 50 -20.64 -2.29 2.80
C GLU A 50 -20.63 -3.78 2.47
N THR A 51 -21.13 -4.16 1.30
CA THR A 51 -21.19 -5.55 0.84
C THR A 51 -20.32 -5.73 -0.39
N TRP A 52 -19.44 -6.72 -0.33
CA TRP A 52 -18.41 -6.95 -1.34
C TRP A 52 -18.59 -8.30 -2.02
N LYS A 53 -18.70 -8.30 -3.34
CA LYS A 53 -18.71 -9.49 -4.19
C LYS A 53 -17.27 -9.83 -4.55
N ALA A 54 -16.86 -11.09 -4.39
CA ALA A 54 -15.56 -11.51 -4.90
C ALA A 54 -15.53 -11.56 -6.44
N GLU A 55 -14.42 -11.12 -7.02
CA GLU A 55 -14.15 -11.13 -8.45
C GLU A 55 -12.94 -12.03 -8.77
N PRO A 56 -12.72 -12.39 -10.05
CA PRO A 56 -11.50 -13.09 -10.44
C PRO A 56 -10.23 -12.34 -10.01
N PRO A 57 -9.16 -13.04 -9.60
CA PRO A 57 -7.90 -12.40 -9.27
C PRO A 57 -7.27 -11.74 -10.50
N VAL A 58 -6.41 -10.73 -10.27
CA VAL A 58 -5.67 -10.05 -11.36
C VAL A 58 -4.87 -11.06 -12.18
N PHE A 59 -4.15 -11.95 -11.49
CA PHE A 59 -3.32 -12.98 -12.10
C PHE A 59 -3.91 -14.37 -11.88
N ALA A 60 -4.67 -14.87 -12.86
CA ALA A 60 -5.02 -16.29 -12.93
C ALA A 60 -3.78 -17.20 -13.07
N ARG A 61 -2.69 -16.66 -13.63
CA ARG A 61 -1.36 -17.27 -13.68
C ARG A 61 -0.34 -16.24 -13.28
N ILE A 62 0.54 -16.60 -12.35
CA ILE A 62 1.60 -15.72 -11.89
C ILE A 62 2.59 -15.44 -13.03
N PRO A 63 3.02 -14.18 -13.23
CA PRO A 63 4.05 -13.85 -14.20
C PRO A 63 5.34 -14.67 -13.99
N ALA A 64 5.89 -15.21 -15.08
CA ALA A 64 7.03 -16.13 -15.00
C ALA A 64 8.26 -15.51 -14.31
N TRP A 65 8.48 -14.21 -14.52
CA TRP A 65 9.61 -13.48 -13.92
C TRP A 65 9.55 -13.45 -12.39
N ALA A 66 8.37 -13.63 -11.77
CA ALA A 66 8.25 -13.69 -10.31
C ALA A 66 9.10 -14.83 -9.72
N TYR A 67 9.22 -15.95 -10.44
CA TYR A 67 10.04 -17.10 -10.03
C TYR A 67 11.54 -16.85 -10.20
N ASP A 68 11.95 -15.89 -11.04
CA ASP A 68 13.36 -15.47 -11.14
C ASP A 68 13.77 -14.60 -9.94
N ILE A 69 12.82 -13.91 -9.31
CA ILE A 69 13.03 -13.14 -8.08
C ILE A 69 12.94 -14.05 -6.86
N VAL A 70 11.90 -14.88 -6.79
CA VAL A 70 11.64 -15.80 -5.68
C VAL A 70 11.40 -17.21 -6.25
N PRO A 71 12.42 -18.08 -6.33
CA PRO A 71 12.31 -19.41 -6.96
C PRO A 71 11.24 -20.34 -6.37
N LYS A 72 10.81 -20.10 -5.14
CA LYS A 72 9.74 -20.83 -4.44
C LYS A 72 8.52 -19.95 -4.18
N PHE A 73 8.27 -18.98 -5.06
CA PHE A 73 7.11 -18.09 -4.93
C PHE A 73 5.82 -18.91 -4.89
N ASN A 74 4.98 -18.64 -3.89
CA ASN A 74 3.77 -19.40 -3.62
C ASN A 74 2.52 -18.80 -4.30
N GLY A 75 2.70 -17.76 -5.11
CA GLY A 75 1.62 -17.05 -5.80
C GLY A 75 0.91 -15.97 -4.98
N HIS A 76 1.33 -15.71 -3.73
CA HIS A 76 0.84 -14.57 -2.97
C HIS A 76 1.51 -13.29 -3.41
N VAL A 77 0.78 -12.48 -4.15
CA VAL A 77 1.23 -11.17 -4.61
C VAL A 77 0.78 -10.13 -3.59
N TRP A 78 1.68 -9.22 -3.20
CA TRP A 78 1.47 -8.34 -2.05
C TRP A 78 1.24 -6.89 -2.47
N ALA A 79 0.56 -6.16 -1.59
CA ALA A 79 0.45 -4.71 -1.55
C ALA A 79 0.15 -4.09 -2.93
N PRO A 80 -1.02 -4.40 -3.52
CA PRO A 80 -1.42 -3.77 -4.76
C PRO A 80 -1.68 -2.27 -4.55
N ASP A 81 -1.39 -1.47 -5.57
CA ASP A 81 -1.83 -0.08 -5.68
C ASP A 81 -2.48 0.13 -7.05
N ILE A 82 -3.66 0.74 -7.06
CA ILE A 82 -4.46 0.95 -8.27
C ILE A 82 -4.67 2.44 -8.52
N SER A 83 -4.38 2.86 -9.75
CA SER A 83 -4.57 4.24 -10.20
C SER A 83 -5.13 4.23 -11.63
N HIS A 84 -5.75 5.33 -12.04
CA HIS A 84 -6.30 5.49 -13.38
C HIS A 84 -5.78 6.77 -14.02
N HIS A 85 -5.25 6.65 -15.24
CA HIS A 85 -4.73 7.77 -16.02
C HIS A 85 -4.99 7.53 -17.51
N ASP A 86 -5.53 8.53 -18.21
CA ASP A 86 -5.80 8.50 -19.65
C ASP A 86 -6.48 7.22 -20.17
N GLY A 87 -7.51 6.76 -19.47
CA GLY A 87 -8.29 5.57 -19.86
C GLY A 87 -7.62 4.23 -19.53
N THR A 88 -6.49 4.25 -18.81
CA THR A 88 -5.75 3.06 -18.42
C THR A 88 -5.71 2.95 -16.90
N TYR A 89 -6.07 1.78 -16.38
CA TYR A 89 -5.83 1.40 -15.00
C TYR A 89 -4.42 0.82 -14.88
N TYR A 90 -3.65 1.33 -13.92
CA TYR A 90 -2.31 0.88 -13.58
C TYR A 90 -2.36 0.21 -12.21
N LEU A 91 -2.03 -1.08 -12.16
CA LEU A 91 -1.99 -1.85 -10.95
C LEU A 91 -0.54 -2.25 -10.64
N TYR A 92 0.08 -1.57 -9.68
CA TYR A 92 1.40 -1.95 -9.17
C TYR A 92 1.24 -3.07 -8.16
N TYR A 93 2.26 -3.93 -8.06
CA TYR A 93 2.21 -5.09 -7.17
C TYR A 93 3.59 -5.56 -6.76
N SER A 94 3.67 -6.28 -5.64
CA SER A 94 4.93 -6.69 -5.03
C SER A 94 5.16 -8.20 -5.11
N ILE A 95 6.35 -8.59 -5.55
CA ILE A 95 6.87 -9.96 -5.49
C ILE A 95 8.01 -10.00 -4.47
N SER A 96 7.85 -10.80 -3.41
CA SER A 96 8.81 -10.81 -2.30
C SER A 96 8.78 -12.14 -1.52
N SER A 97 9.69 -12.26 -0.56
CA SER A 97 9.75 -13.34 0.42
C SER A 97 9.94 -12.75 1.81
N GLY A 98 9.19 -13.25 2.80
CA GLY A 98 9.12 -12.64 4.13
C GLY A 98 10.48 -12.45 4.79
N GLY A 99 10.71 -11.25 5.35
CA GLY A 99 11.94 -10.90 6.05
C GLY A 99 13.18 -10.75 5.17
N ARG A 100 13.04 -10.63 3.84
CA ARG A 100 14.13 -10.38 2.89
C ARG A 100 13.81 -9.18 2.01
N ASN A 101 14.84 -8.58 1.41
CA ASN A 101 14.70 -7.56 0.37
C ASN A 101 15.09 -8.05 -1.03
N THR A 102 15.06 -9.37 -1.27
CA THR A 102 15.08 -9.91 -2.64
C THR A 102 13.67 -9.77 -3.21
N SER A 103 13.37 -8.57 -3.72
CA SER A 103 11.99 -8.16 -3.99
C SER A 103 11.93 -7.31 -5.25
N ALA A 104 10.75 -7.27 -5.86
CA ALA A 104 10.49 -6.46 -7.03
C ALA A 104 9.05 -5.93 -7.04
N ILE A 105 8.89 -4.71 -7.56
CA ILE A 105 7.60 -4.13 -7.91
C ILE A 105 7.40 -4.33 -9.41
N GLY A 106 6.27 -4.92 -9.78
CA GLY A 106 5.79 -4.98 -11.15
C GLY A 106 4.58 -4.07 -11.37
N VAL A 107 4.16 -3.94 -12.63
CA VAL A 107 2.94 -3.21 -12.99
C VAL A 107 2.15 -3.97 -14.06
N ALA A 108 0.84 -4.06 -13.86
CA ALA A 108 -0.10 -4.57 -14.86
C ALA A 108 -1.10 -3.46 -15.24
N THR A 109 -1.63 -3.52 -16.46
CA THR A 109 -2.63 -2.56 -16.92
C THR A 109 -3.90 -3.23 -17.38
N ASN A 110 -5.01 -2.51 -17.30
CA ASN A 110 -6.28 -2.87 -17.91
C ASN A 110 -7.00 -1.58 -18.39
N SER A 111 -7.92 -1.70 -19.34
CA SER A 111 -8.75 -0.58 -19.81
C SER A 111 -10.06 -0.43 -19.06
N THR A 112 -10.48 -1.48 -18.35
CA THR A 112 -11.71 -1.52 -17.54
C THR A 112 -11.53 -2.45 -16.36
N LEU A 113 -12.33 -2.27 -15.30
CA LEU A 113 -12.34 -3.14 -14.15
C LEU A 113 -13.54 -4.11 -14.15
N ASP A 114 -14.52 -3.93 -15.04
CA ASP A 114 -15.66 -4.84 -15.19
C ASP A 114 -15.26 -6.15 -15.88
N PRO A 115 -15.26 -7.31 -15.18
CA PRO A 115 -14.90 -8.59 -15.79
C PRO A 115 -15.89 -9.07 -16.87
N ALA A 116 -17.06 -8.43 -17.00
CA ALA A 116 -18.02 -8.72 -18.04
C ALA A 116 -17.77 -7.94 -19.34
N ASP A 117 -16.93 -6.90 -19.31
CA ASP A 117 -16.59 -6.13 -20.50
C ASP A 117 -15.64 -6.94 -21.40
N PRO A 118 -15.88 -7.02 -22.74
CA PRO A 118 -15.02 -7.76 -23.65
C PRO A 118 -13.58 -7.21 -23.76
N ALA A 119 -13.34 -5.96 -23.35
CA ALA A 119 -12.01 -5.36 -23.29
C ALA A 119 -11.27 -5.64 -21.96
N PHE A 120 -11.89 -6.35 -21.02
CA PHE A 120 -11.27 -6.70 -19.75
C PHE A 120 -10.11 -7.68 -19.96
N GLU A 121 -8.90 -7.18 -19.79
CA GLU A 121 -7.67 -7.97 -19.84
C GLU A 121 -6.57 -7.32 -19.00
N TRP A 122 -6.07 -8.04 -17.99
CA TRP A 122 -4.87 -7.64 -17.26
C TRP A 122 -3.63 -8.00 -18.06
N VAL A 123 -2.88 -6.98 -18.49
CA VAL A 123 -1.61 -7.11 -19.21
C VAL A 123 -0.46 -6.81 -18.26
N ASP A 124 0.41 -7.80 -18.01
CA ASP A 124 1.63 -7.59 -17.23
C ASP A 124 2.72 -6.91 -18.05
N HIS A 125 3.38 -5.89 -17.49
CA HIS A 125 4.50 -5.18 -18.11
C HIS A 125 5.85 -5.51 -17.47
N GLY A 126 5.87 -6.41 -16.49
CA GLY A 126 7.09 -6.88 -15.86
C GLY A 126 7.59 -5.97 -14.74
N ILE A 127 8.90 -6.03 -14.48
CA ILE A 127 9.54 -5.37 -13.34
C ILE A 127 9.73 -3.87 -13.62
N VAL A 128 9.21 -3.05 -12.71
CA VAL A 128 9.47 -1.61 -12.66
C VAL A 128 10.72 -1.33 -11.82
N LEU A 129 10.84 -1.98 -10.66
CA LEU A 129 11.92 -1.77 -9.72
C LEU A 129 12.27 -3.06 -8.98
N ARG A 130 13.56 -3.26 -8.66
CA ARG A 130 14.07 -4.41 -7.90
C ARG A 130 15.07 -4.00 -6.84
N SER A 131 14.92 -4.56 -5.64
CA SER A 131 15.94 -4.51 -4.58
C SER A 131 16.79 -5.78 -4.56
N VAL A 132 18.08 -5.60 -4.24
CA VAL A 132 19.10 -6.64 -4.18
C VAL A 132 19.78 -6.60 -2.81
N PRO A 133 19.81 -7.72 -2.06
CA PRO A 133 20.50 -7.80 -0.77
C PRO A 133 21.96 -7.33 -0.84
N HIS A 134 22.43 -6.67 0.21
CA HIS A 134 23.79 -6.12 0.32
C HIS A 134 24.18 -5.05 -0.73
N ARG A 135 23.22 -4.59 -1.54
CA ARG A 135 23.40 -3.46 -2.46
C ARG A 135 22.41 -2.33 -2.14
N ASP A 136 21.15 -2.71 -1.93
CA ASP A 136 20.06 -1.78 -1.79
C ASP A 136 19.57 -1.73 -0.33
N MET A 137 19.76 -0.59 0.32
CA MET A 137 19.33 -0.35 1.70
C MET A 137 17.86 0.08 1.81
N TRP A 138 17.02 -0.64 1.08
CA TRP A 138 15.57 -0.48 0.97
C TRP A 138 14.96 -1.76 0.38
N ASN A 139 13.65 -1.91 0.50
CA ASN A 139 12.92 -3.06 -0.02
C ASN A 139 11.97 -2.64 -1.14
N ALA A 140 12.03 -3.27 -2.31
CA ALA A 140 11.15 -2.97 -3.44
C ALA A 140 9.80 -3.70 -3.28
N ILE A 141 8.98 -3.22 -2.34
CA ILE A 141 7.58 -3.59 -2.12
C ILE A 141 6.77 -2.34 -1.74
N ASP A 142 5.45 -2.49 -1.66
CA ASP A 142 4.49 -1.47 -1.20
C ASP A 142 4.51 -0.20 -2.06
N GLY A 143 4.42 -0.37 -3.38
CA GLY A 143 4.41 0.75 -4.32
C GLY A 143 3.09 1.53 -4.28
N ASN A 144 3.16 2.86 -4.33
CA ASN A 144 2.03 3.78 -4.51
C ASN A 144 2.36 4.77 -5.63
N LEU A 145 1.57 4.75 -6.70
CA LEU A 145 1.69 5.70 -7.81
C LEU A 145 1.11 7.06 -7.41
N VAL A 146 1.89 8.12 -7.61
CA VAL A 146 1.50 9.48 -7.28
C VAL A 146 2.04 10.46 -8.33
N GLU A 147 1.27 11.50 -8.62
CA GLU A 147 1.66 12.57 -9.53
C GLU A 147 2.03 13.85 -8.77
N ASP A 148 3.05 14.56 -9.25
CA ASP A 148 3.38 15.90 -8.75
C ASP A 148 2.43 16.98 -9.31
N GLU A 149 2.73 18.25 -9.06
CA GLU A 149 1.87 19.36 -9.50
C GLU A 149 1.85 19.53 -11.03
N ASP A 150 2.88 19.03 -11.71
CA ASP A 150 3.01 19.10 -13.16
C ASP A 150 2.44 17.84 -13.87
N GLY A 151 1.88 16.90 -13.11
CA GLY A 151 1.37 15.63 -13.63
C GLY A 151 2.46 14.59 -13.92
N THR A 152 3.69 14.82 -13.44
CA THR A 152 4.78 13.85 -13.60
C THR A 152 4.53 12.66 -12.67
N PRO A 153 4.62 11.41 -13.16
CA PRO A 153 4.42 10.23 -12.32
C PRO A 153 5.65 9.87 -11.49
N TRP A 154 5.39 9.46 -10.25
CA TRP A 154 6.38 8.98 -9.29
C TRP A 154 5.87 7.74 -8.57
N LEU A 155 6.79 6.89 -8.11
CA LEU A 155 6.48 5.72 -7.29
C LEU A 155 7.04 5.93 -5.88
N ALA A 156 6.15 6.09 -4.90
CA ALA A 156 6.50 5.99 -3.49
C ALA A 156 6.51 4.52 -3.09
N PHE A 157 7.51 4.04 -2.37
CA PHE A 157 7.57 2.62 -1.98
C PHE A 157 8.49 2.39 -0.77
N GLY A 158 8.44 1.19 -0.20
CA GLY A 158 9.44 0.73 0.75
C GLY A 158 8.86 0.07 2.00
N SER A 159 9.68 -0.77 2.60
CA SER A 159 9.39 -1.45 3.86
C SER A 159 10.70 -1.73 4.59
N PHE A 160 10.79 -1.36 5.86
CA PHE A 160 11.95 -1.57 6.73
C PHE A 160 13.25 -0.90 6.22
N TRP A 161 14.43 -1.48 6.49
CA TRP A 161 15.75 -1.03 6.03
C TRP A 161 15.98 0.49 6.21
N GLY A 162 16.39 1.19 5.15
CA GLY A 162 16.63 2.63 5.12
C GLY A 162 15.36 3.46 4.88
N GLY A 163 14.18 2.87 5.06
CA GLY A 163 12.89 3.54 4.97
C GLY A 163 12.34 3.69 3.56
N LEU A 164 11.43 4.65 3.42
CA LEU A 164 10.56 4.84 2.27
C LEU A 164 11.23 5.76 1.24
N LYS A 165 11.10 5.39 -0.02
CA LYS A 165 11.69 6.07 -1.16
C LYS A 165 10.61 6.63 -2.07
N LEU A 166 10.99 7.61 -2.87
CA LEU A 166 10.23 8.11 -4.00
C LEU A 166 11.16 8.08 -5.21
N VAL A 167 10.71 7.53 -6.33
CA VAL A 167 11.47 7.49 -7.58
C VAL A 167 10.62 7.97 -8.75
N LYS A 168 11.23 8.77 -9.62
CA LYS A 168 10.55 9.30 -10.81
C LYS A 168 10.31 8.20 -11.84
N LEU A 169 9.10 8.16 -12.38
CA LEU A 169 8.72 7.22 -13.44
C LEU A 169 8.77 7.90 -14.82
N ARG A 170 8.87 7.07 -15.86
CA ARG A 170 8.59 7.51 -17.24
C ARG A 170 7.14 7.94 -17.36
N GLU A 171 6.84 8.77 -18.36
CA GLU A 171 5.47 9.19 -18.69
C GLU A 171 4.52 8.01 -18.94
N ASP A 172 5.01 6.89 -19.45
CA ASP A 172 4.19 5.68 -19.63
C ASP A 172 3.81 4.97 -18.32
N ARG A 173 4.41 5.36 -17.18
CA ARG A 173 4.27 4.73 -15.85
C ARG A 173 4.78 3.28 -15.77
N LEU A 174 5.40 2.76 -16.83
CA LEU A 174 5.80 1.34 -16.90
C LEU A 174 7.25 1.09 -16.46
N GLY A 175 7.99 2.13 -16.06
CA GLY A 175 9.39 2.02 -15.67
C GLY A 175 9.96 3.30 -15.09
N LEU A 176 11.20 3.23 -14.59
CA LEU A 176 11.90 4.39 -14.05
C LEU A 176 12.30 5.37 -15.16
N ALA A 177 12.23 6.66 -14.86
CA ALA A 177 12.76 7.70 -15.74
C ALA A 177 14.29 7.62 -15.86
N GLU A 178 14.82 8.07 -16.99
CA GLU A 178 16.27 8.27 -17.19
C GLU A 178 16.53 9.72 -17.64
N PRO A 179 17.42 10.47 -16.96
CA PRO A 179 18.16 10.08 -15.76
C PRO A 179 17.24 9.83 -14.55
N GLN A 180 17.61 8.86 -13.71
CA GLN A 180 16.84 8.57 -12.51
C GLN A 180 16.89 9.70 -11.49
N GLU A 181 15.77 9.92 -10.82
CA GLU A 181 15.64 10.89 -9.72
C GLU A 181 15.00 10.21 -8.51
N TRP A 182 15.66 10.34 -7.35
CA TRP A 182 15.34 9.59 -6.14
C TRP A 182 15.32 10.49 -4.90
N HIS A 183 14.33 10.27 -4.03
CA HIS A 183 14.21 10.94 -2.74
C HIS A 183 13.95 9.93 -1.62
N THR A 184 14.41 10.22 -0.41
CA THR A 184 13.97 9.47 0.80
C THR A 184 12.85 10.27 1.45
N LEU A 185 11.67 9.66 1.55
CA LEU A 185 10.48 10.32 2.07
C LEU A 185 10.41 10.27 3.60
N ALA A 186 10.64 9.08 4.16
CA ALA A 186 10.52 8.82 5.59
C ALA A 186 11.44 7.67 5.99
N LYS A 187 11.92 7.65 7.24
CA LYS A 187 12.67 6.51 7.77
C LYS A 187 12.49 6.37 9.27
N ARG A 188 12.85 5.21 9.81
CA ARG A 188 13.09 5.02 11.25
C ARG A 188 14.57 4.76 11.50
N ALA A 189 14.99 4.92 12.74
CA ALA A 189 16.39 4.76 13.12
C ALA A 189 16.87 3.33 12.78
N ARG A 190 17.99 3.24 12.06
CA ARG A 190 18.73 2.00 11.78
C ARG A 190 20.21 2.34 11.72
N SER A 191 21.03 1.52 12.37
CA SER A 191 22.48 1.67 12.31
C SER A 191 23.01 1.18 10.96
N ILE A 192 24.04 1.84 10.42
CA ILE A 192 24.80 1.33 9.27
C ILE A 192 25.64 0.09 9.64
N LEU A 193 25.80 -0.20 10.93
CA LEU A 193 26.51 -1.38 11.43
C LEU A 193 25.60 -2.60 11.54
N THR A 194 24.28 -2.43 11.34
CA THR A 194 23.34 -3.54 11.24
C THR A 194 23.50 -4.21 9.89
N ASP A 195 23.65 -5.55 9.87
CA ASP A 195 23.79 -6.34 8.65
C ASP A 195 22.73 -5.96 7.60
N ASP A 196 23.16 -5.69 6.38
CA ASP A 196 22.28 -5.27 5.26
C ASP A 196 21.23 -6.31 4.88
N ALA A 197 21.37 -7.57 5.29
CA ALA A 197 20.34 -8.59 5.13
C ALA A 197 19.18 -8.46 6.14
N GLU A 198 19.37 -7.71 7.23
CA GLU A 198 18.41 -7.62 8.32
C GLU A 198 17.45 -6.41 8.15
N PRO A 199 16.12 -6.64 8.25
CA PRO A 199 15.11 -5.59 8.10
C PRO A 199 15.09 -4.59 9.27
N GLU A 200 15.27 -5.08 10.50
CA GLU A 200 15.12 -4.32 11.75
C GLU A 200 16.32 -3.37 12.00
N PRO A 201 16.18 -2.35 12.86
CA PRO A 201 14.98 -1.94 13.63
C PRO A 201 14.12 -0.88 12.93
N GLY A 202 14.33 -0.65 11.63
CA GLY A 202 13.69 0.42 10.86
C GLY A 202 12.22 0.17 10.52
N ALA A 203 11.36 -0.22 11.47
CA ALA A 203 9.99 -0.69 11.24
C ALA A 203 9.02 0.42 10.75
N ILE A 204 9.10 0.73 9.45
CA ILE A 204 8.24 1.65 8.70
C ILE A 204 7.99 1.06 7.31
N GLU A 205 6.75 1.10 6.81
CA GLU A 205 6.38 0.58 5.48
C GLU A 205 5.09 1.21 4.94
N ALA A 206 4.62 0.73 3.79
CA ALA A 206 3.34 1.11 3.17
C ALA A 206 3.14 2.62 3.01
N PRO A 207 3.98 3.32 2.21
CA PRO A 207 3.73 4.71 1.88
C PRO A 207 2.46 4.86 1.06
N PHE A 208 1.62 5.83 1.43
CA PHE A 208 0.51 6.26 0.60
C PHE A 208 0.42 7.79 0.60
N VAL A 209 0.54 8.41 -0.57
CA VAL A 209 0.52 9.86 -0.70
C VAL A 209 -0.89 10.33 -1.09
N PHE A 210 -1.48 11.16 -0.25
CA PHE A 210 -2.80 11.75 -0.48
C PHE A 210 -2.68 13.26 -0.67
N LYS A 211 -3.14 13.78 -1.80
CA LYS A 211 -3.10 15.23 -2.11
C LYS A 211 -4.39 15.91 -1.66
N ARG A 212 -4.27 16.97 -0.86
CA ARG A 212 -5.40 17.78 -0.40
C ARG A 212 -4.99 19.21 -0.09
N ASP A 213 -5.77 20.19 -0.56
CA ASP A 213 -5.64 21.62 -0.21
C ASP A 213 -4.21 22.17 -0.34
N GLY A 214 -3.50 21.81 -1.42
CA GLY A 214 -2.11 22.25 -1.67
C GLY A 214 -1.04 21.54 -0.84
N TRP A 215 -1.40 20.45 -0.17
CA TRP A 215 -0.50 19.59 0.58
C TRP A 215 -0.49 18.17 0.01
N TYR A 216 0.69 17.55 0.07
CA TYR A 216 0.89 16.12 -0.02
C TYR A 216 0.97 15.56 1.40
N TYR A 217 0.05 14.67 1.77
CA TYR A 217 0.07 13.93 3.04
C TYR A 217 0.66 12.55 2.78
N LEU A 218 1.80 12.26 3.38
CA LEU A 218 2.43 10.94 3.33
C LEU A 218 1.94 10.14 4.55
N PHE A 219 1.02 9.23 4.30
CA PHE A 219 0.66 8.19 5.26
C PHE A 219 1.69 7.08 5.22
N VAL A 220 2.02 6.54 6.39
CA VAL A 220 2.95 5.42 6.56
C VAL A 220 2.47 4.53 7.69
N SER A 221 2.87 3.27 7.65
CA SER A 221 2.61 2.35 8.76
C SER A 221 3.88 2.14 9.58
N TRP A 222 3.76 2.29 10.91
CA TRP A 222 4.85 2.06 11.86
C TRP A 222 4.65 0.76 12.64
N ASP A 223 5.77 0.21 13.11
CA ASP A 223 5.85 -0.96 13.98
C ASP A 223 5.48 -2.25 13.20
N HIS A 224 4.88 -3.26 13.83
CA HIS A 224 4.82 -4.61 13.24
C HIS A 224 3.40 -5.07 12.88
N CYS A 225 3.20 -5.31 11.59
CA CYS A 225 2.08 -6.06 11.06
C CYS A 225 2.19 -7.56 11.38
N CYS A 226 1.22 -8.32 10.88
CA CYS A 226 1.36 -9.73 10.55
C CYS A 226 1.60 -10.64 11.77
N ARG A 227 1.18 -10.19 12.97
CA ARG A 227 1.24 -10.92 14.24
C ARG A 227 -0.17 -11.17 14.82
N GLY A 228 -1.20 -11.06 13.98
CA GLY A 228 -2.60 -11.22 14.36
C GLY A 228 -2.98 -10.34 15.55
N ALA A 229 -3.52 -10.96 16.60
CA ALA A 229 -3.89 -10.27 17.84
C ALA A 229 -2.72 -9.56 18.57
N LYS A 230 -1.47 -9.84 18.19
CA LYS A 230 -0.25 -9.24 18.78
C LYS A 230 0.37 -8.15 17.91
N SER A 231 -0.25 -7.77 16.79
CA SER A 231 0.24 -6.68 15.94
C SER A 231 0.15 -5.35 16.68
N ASP A 232 1.21 -4.56 16.63
CA ASP A 232 1.30 -3.20 17.23
C ASP A 232 1.36 -2.09 16.17
N TYR A 233 1.08 -2.47 14.91
CA TYR A 233 0.96 -1.61 13.75
C TYR A 233 0.08 -0.38 13.98
N ARG A 234 0.47 0.76 13.41
CA ARG A 234 -0.27 2.02 13.51
C ARG A 234 -0.05 2.91 12.31
N ILE A 235 -1.06 3.73 12.02
CA ILE A 235 -1.06 4.67 10.91
C ILE A 235 -0.53 6.01 11.38
N MET A 236 0.48 6.50 10.67
CA MET A 236 1.16 7.75 10.94
C MET A 236 1.13 8.63 9.68
N VAL A 237 1.32 9.94 9.85
CA VAL A 237 1.30 10.90 8.75
C VAL A 237 2.30 12.04 8.94
N GLY A 238 2.79 12.57 7.83
CA GLY A 238 3.36 13.92 7.75
C GLY A 238 2.91 14.59 6.46
N ARG A 239 3.20 15.87 6.30
CA ARG A 239 2.81 16.62 5.08
C ARG A 239 3.93 17.47 4.51
N SER A 240 3.86 17.73 3.21
CA SER A 240 4.75 18.64 2.48
C SER A 240 3.98 19.41 1.40
N HIS A 241 4.46 20.58 1.02
CA HIS A 241 3.91 21.29 -0.15
C HIS A 241 4.42 20.72 -1.47
N THR A 242 5.55 20.03 -1.45
CA THR A 242 6.16 19.40 -2.63
C THR A 242 6.14 17.88 -2.46
N LEU A 243 5.83 17.15 -3.53
CA LEU A 243 5.77 15.69 -3.50
C LEU A 243 7.09 15.06 -3.02
N THR A 244 8.22 15.65 -3.38
CA THR A 244 9.57 15.19 -3.01
C THR A 244 9.96 15.50 -1.56
N GLY A 245 9.11 16.22 -0.82
CA GLY A 245 9.34 16.58 0.56
C GLY A 245 10.23 17.82 0.74
N PRO A 246 10.74 18.06 1.96
CA PRO A 246 10.64 17.18 3.13
C PRO A 246 9.21 17.11 3.67
N TYR A 247 8.80 15.93 4.13
CA TYR A 247 7.55 15.75 4.88
C TYR A 247 7.79 16.01 6.36
N LEU A 248 6.93 16.82 6.96
CA LEU A 248 7.01 17.22 8.36
C LEU A 248 5.82 16.66 9.14
N ASP A 249 6.02 16.32 10.40
CA ASP A 249 4.95 16.03 11.35
C ASP A 249 4.32 17.33 11.90
N ARG A 250 3.32 17.18 12.78
CA ARG A 250 2.61 18.30 13.42
C ARG A 250 3.50 19.22 14.25
N ASP A 251 4.62 18.73 14.76
CA ASP A 251 5.62 19.51 15.49
C ASP A 251 6.67 20.16 14.57
N GLY A 252 6.55 19.98 13.24
CA GLY A 252 7.51 20.49 12.26
C GLY A 252 8.79 19.67 12.15
N LYS A 253 8.83 18.44 12.66
CA LYS A 253 9.99 17.55 12.60
C LYS A 253 9.91 16.67 11.35
N ARG A 254 11.07 16.33 10.78
CA ARG A 254 11.14 15.66 9.47
C ARG A 254 10.91 14.15 9.55
N MET A 255 10.11 13.61 8.63
CA MET A 255 9.87 12.17 8.55
C MET A 255 11.10 11.36 8.12
N ASP A 256 11.98 11.95 7.31
CA ASP A 256 13.28 11.37 6.96
C ASP A 256 14.29 11.39 8.13
N GLN A 257 13.86 11.84 9.31
CA GLN A 257 14.58 11.80 10.58
C GLN A 257 13.82 11.04 11.68
N GLY A 258 12.75 10.30 11.34
CA GLY A 258 12.01 9.45 12.28
C GLY A 258 10.81 10.10 12.97
N ALA A 259 10.39 11.27 12.52
CA ALA A 259 9.19 11.94 13.02
C ALA A 259 7.94 11.51 12.22
N ALA A 260 6.77 11.51 12.87
CA ALA A 260 5.46 11.40 12.23
C ALA A 260 4.36 11.68 13.26
N THR A 261 3.21 12.15 12.81
CA THR A 261 2.01 12.34 13.64
C THR A 261 1.14 11.09 13.59
N GLU A 262 0.72 10.59 14.75
CA GLU A 262 -0.16 9.43 14.83
C GLU A 262 -1.58 9.79 14.39
N VAL A 263 -2.14 9.02 13.46
CA VAL A 263 -3.51 9.18 12.95
C VAL A 263 -4.44 8.16 13.58
N LEU A 264 -4.03 6.91 13.60
CA LEU A 264 -4.85 5.81 14.11
C LEU A 264 -3.99 4.74 14.76
N ARG A 265 -4.34 4.42 16.01
CA ARG A 265 -3.84 3.28 16.76
C ARG A 265 -4.97 2.30 17.02
N GLY A 266 -4.63 1.02 17.06
CA GLY A 266 -5.58 -0.05 17.30
C GLY A 266 -6.25 0.00 18.67
N THR A 267 -7.34 -0.76 18.80
CA THR A 267 -8.06 -0.98 20.06
C THR A 267 -7.80 -2.40 20.59
N ALA A 268 -8.33 -2.74 21.77
CA ALA A 268 -8.21 -4.09 22.32
C ALA A 268 -8.85 -5.18 21.41
N ARG A 269 -9.90 -4.84 20.65
CA ARG A 269 -10.53 -5.76 19.69
C ARG A 269 -9.86 -5.72 18.32
N TRP A 270 -9.42 -4.54 17.90
CA TRP A 270 -8.85 -4.27 16.58
C TRP A 270 -7.41 -3.74 16.70
N PRO A 271 -6.44 -4.56 17.15
CA PRO A 271 -5.04 -4.19 17.15
C PRO A 271 -4.51 -4.03 15.73
N GLY A 272 -3.41 -3.28 15.60
CA GLY A 272 -2.61 -3.21 14.38
C GLY A 272 -3.29 -2.62 13.13
N PRO A 273 -4.02 -1.49 13.17
CA PRO A 273 -4.48 -0.85 11.94
C PRO A 273 -3.28 -0.35 11.13
N GLY A 274 -3.26 -0.63 9.83
CA GLY A 274 -2.22 -0.13 8.94
C GLY A 274 -2.34 -0.60 7.51
N HIS A 275 -1.27 -0.38 6.76
CA HIS A 275 -1.20 -0.45 5.30
C HIS A 275 -2.41 0.25 4.67
N ASN A 276 -2.52 1.55 4.96
CA ASN A 276 -3.68 2.31 4.54
C ASN A 276 -3.52 2.86 3.12
N SER A 277 -4.66 3.06 2.49
CA SER A 277 -4.85 3.99 1.40
C SER A 277 -5.87 5.06 1.79
N ALA A 278 -5.96 6.14 1.02
CA ALA A 278 -6.81 7.29 1.32
C ALA A 278 -7.41 7.88 0.05
N TYR A 279 -8.69 8.22 0.10
CA TYR A 279 -9.42 8.66 -1.09
C TYR A 279 -10.49 9.71 -0.77
N SER A 280 -10.77 10.55 -1.77
CA SER A 280 -11.90 11.48 -1.75
C SER A 280 -13.02 10.98 -2.65
N PHE A 281 -14.18 10.68 -2.06
CA PHE A 281 -15.36 10.24 -2.78
C PHE A 281 -16.58 11.05 -2.34
N ASP A 282 -17.30 11.58 -3.32
CA ASP A 282 -18.56 12.31 -3.12
C ASP A 282 -18.46 13.42 -2.06
N GLY A 283 -17.34 14.15 -2.07
CA GLY A 283 -17.06 15.27 -1.17
C GLY A 283 -16.61 14.90 0.24
N ARG A 284 -16.28 13.63 0.49
CA ARG A 284 -15.77 13.13 1.77
C ARG A 284 -14.46 12.39 1.58
N ASP A 285 -13.60 12.48 2.59
CA ASP A 285 -12.35 11.74 2.60
C ASP A 285 -12.49 10.48 3.46
N TYR A 286 -11.84 9.41 3.02
CA TYR A 286 -11.89 8.10 3.63
C TYR A 286 -10.48 7.53 3.80
N LEU A 287 -10.29 6.82 4.91
CA LEU A 287 -9.15 5.96 5.15
C LEU A 287 -9.59 4.52 4.94
N VAL A 288 -8.89 3.80 4.06
CA VAL A 288 -9.10 2.38 3.75
C VAL A 288 -7.88 1.62 4.24
N PHE A 289 -8.05 0.62 5.10
CA PHE A 289 -6.93 -0.09 5.72
C PHE A 289 -7.36 -1.46 6.21
N HIS A 290 -6.43 -2.27 6.71
CA HIS A 290 -6.75 -3.49 7.43
C HIS A 290 -6.48 -3.35 8.92
N ALA A 291 -7.23 -4.08 9.75
CA ALA A 291 -6.96 -4.28 11.16
C ALA A 291 -7.24 -5.74 11.55
N TYR A 292 -6.61 -6.25 12.61
CA TYR A 292 -6.71 -7.66 12.99
C TYR A 292 -7.88 -7.87 13.97
N ASP A 293 -8.83 -8.76 13.67
CA ASP A 293 -9.96 -9.04 14.58
C ASP A 293 -9.58 -10.06 15.66
N VAL A 294 -9.42 -9.63 16.91
CA VAL A 294 -9.12 -10.54 18.03
C VAL A 294 -10.21 -11.60 18.23
N GLN A 295 -11.48 -11.28 17.90
CA GLN A 295 -12.59 -12.22 18.04
C GLN A 295 -12.62 -13.28 16.94
N ASP A 296 -11.96 -13.02 15.81
CA ASP A 296 -11.81 -13.96 14.70
C ASP A 296 -10.35 -14.39 14.53
N GLY A 297 -9.70 -14.73 15.65
CA GLY A 297 -8.36 -15.33 15.65
C GLY A 297 -7.22 -14.42 15.19
N GLY A 298 -7.45 -13.10 15.13
CA GLY A 298 -6.50 -12.13 14.59
C GLY A 298 -6.45 -12.08 13.07
N LEU A 299 -7.50 -12.52 12.39
CA LEU A 299 -7.59 -12.40 10.93
C LEU A 299 -7.71 -10.93 10.50
N PRO A 300 -7.03 -10.51 9.42
CA PRO A 300 -7.05 -9.13 8.96
C PRO A 300 -8.35 -8.83 8.21
N LYS A 301 -9.03 -7.75 8.60
CA LYS A 301 -10.32 -7.32 8.05
C LYS A 301 -10.24 -5.95 7.43
N LEU A 302 -10.98 -5.75 6.34
CA LEU A 302 -11.17 -4.43 5.73
C LEU A 302 -11.82 -3.46 6.71
N LYS A 303 -11.28 -2.25 6.79
CA LYS A 303 -11.90 -1.11 7.47
C LYS A 303 -11.90 0.08 6.53
N VAL A 304 -13.05 0.73 6.43
CA VAL A 304 -13.26 1.98 5.68
C VAL A 304 -13.86 2.98 6.65
N LEU A 305 -13.06 3.97 7.06
CA LEU A 305 -13.48 4.98 8.01
C LEU A 305 -13.46 6.36 7.35
N SER A 306 -14.40 7.22 7.73
CA SER A 306 -14.32 8.63 7.33
C SER A 306 -13.11 9.29 7.98
N MET A 307 -12.38 10.04 7.17
CA MET A 307 -11.26 10.88 7.60
C MET A 307 -11.73 12.33 7.65
N GLN A 308 -11.66 12.91 8.84
CA GLN A 308 -11.97 14.31 9.09
C GLN A 308 -10.66 15.11 9.15
N TRP A 309 -10.77 16.43 9.16
CA TRP A 309 -9.62 17.33 9.22
C TRP A 309 -9.83 18.36 10.33
N ASP A 310 -8.82 18.58 11.15
CA ASP A 310 -8.87 19.63 12.17
C ASP A 310 -8.57 21.03 11.59
N ALA A 311 -8.63 22.04 12.45
CA ALA A 311 -8.46 23.44 12.06
C ALA A 311 -7.05 23.76 11.52
N GLU A 312 -6.05 22.94 11.85
CA GLU A 312 -4.68 23.08 11.35
C GLU A 312 -4.41 22.24 10.09
N GLY A 313 -5.43 21.52 9.60
CA GLY A 313 -5.37 20.68 8.41
C GLY A 313 -4.68 19.35 8.65
N TRP A 314 -4.78 18.75 9.84
CA TRP A 314 -4.31 17.38 10.09
C TRP A 314 -5.47 16.38 10.04
N PRO A 315 -5.23 15.15 9.54
CA PRO A 315 -6.27 14.14 9.46
C PRO A 315 -6.62 13.62 10.86
N VAL A 316 -7.91 13.44 11.11
CA VAL A 316 -8.48 12.91 12.35
C VAL A 316 -9.41 11.75 12.00
N VAL A 317 -9.17 10.60 12.61
CA VAL A 317 -9.98 9.39 12.44
C VAL A 317 -10.40 8.89 13.81
N ASP A 318 -11.70 8.67 14.00
CA ASP A 318 -12.24 8.20 15.27
C ASP A 318 -11.97 6.70 15.47
N ALA A 319 -11.07 6.36 16.38
CA ALA A 319 -10.77 4.98 16.74
C ALA A 319 -12.00 4.23 17.32
N ALA A 320 -12.99 4.94 17.88
CA ALA A 320 -14.24 4.32 18.34
C ALA A 320 -15.13 3.82 17.18
N ALA A 321 -14.85 4.23 15.95
CA ALA A 321 -15.50 3.71 14.75
C ALA A 321 -14.95 2.35 14.30
N LEU A 322 -13.84 1.86 14.89
CA LEU A 322 -13.35 0.49 14.71
C LEU A 322 -14.29 -0.50 15.40
N ARG A 323 -15.26 -1.01 14.65
CA ARG A 323 -16.28 -1.98 15.11
C ARG A 323 -16.08 -3.35 14.47
#